data_AF-A0A9X2ABX0-F1
#
_entry.id   AF-A0A9X2ABX0-F1
#
_cell.length_a   1.000
_cell.length_b   1.000
_cell.length_c   1.000
_cell.angle_alpha   90.00
_cell.angle_beta   90.00
_cell.angle_gamma   90.00
#
_symmetry.space_group_name_H-M   'P 1'
#
loop_
_entity.id
_entity.type
_entity.pdbx_description
1 polymer ?
#
loop_
_entity_poly.entity_id
_entity_poly.type
_entity_poly.pdbx_seq_one_letter_code
_entity_poly.pdbx_strand_id
1 'polypeptide(L)'
;MKTIKIWFTDFYEGFDPKSNYFLDILSEIYTVKVQKNDPDFLIYSCYGRDFLNFNCIRIYYTGENLVPDFNLCDYAIGFHYINFEDRYLRFPNFVLVRDQFNQLLDSKKIISQSVKSKQYFCNFIYANGQANPARDQFFEMLSDYKTVSSPGSHLNNIKIDIGGRYSKDWMYSKLDFQSRCKFSIAFENSSANGYTTEKIMHAFISKTIPIYWGNPLIEKDFNPKAMINCHNFKNFDEVVKKVKEIDQNEELYNSILSEPVFIKNRIPEEFSEERLIVFFRSIFDQNLEDARKRPLYGTTKKYENEIRNRKTSVSILKKVKNLFD
;
A
#
# COMPACT_ATOMS: atom_id res chain seq x y z
N MET A 1 21.75 -5.97 -22.85
CA MET A 1 20.72 -5.18 -22.13
C MET A 1 20.98 -3.69 -22.39
N LYS A 2 19.93 -2.90 -22.66
CA LYS A 2 20.05 -1.43 -22.77
C LYS A 2 20.52 -0.87 -21.42
N THR A 3 21.41 0.12 -21.43
CA THR A 3 21.84 0.81 -20.20
C THR A 3 20.89 1.97 -19.91
N ILE A 4 20.42 2.07 -18.66
CA ILE A 4 19.59 3.20 -18.20
C ILE A 4 20.25 3.87 -16.99
N LYS A 5 20.21 5.21 -16.92
CA LYS A 5 20.60 5.96 -15.72
C LYS A 5 19.36 6.37 -14.95
N ILE A 6 19.24 5.95 -13.70
CA ILE A 6 18.05 6.17 -12.88
C ILE A 6 18.40 6.73 -11.51
N TRP A 7 17.49 7.53 -10.95
CA TRP A 7 17.53 7.95 -9.55
C TRP A 7 16.18 7.81 -8.87
N PHE A 8 16.19 7.80 -7.54
CA PHE A 8 15.00 7.74 -6.71
C PHE A 8 14.98 8.89 -5.69
N THR A 9 13.82 9.52 -5.47
CA THR A 9 13.70 10.63 -4.52
C THR A 9 12.28 10.78 -3.95
N ASP A 10 12.12 11.59 -2.91
CA ASP A 10 10.82 11.88 -2.27
C ASP A 10 10.06 10.64 -1.72
N PHE A 11 10.78 9.58 -1.38
CA PHE A 11 10.26 8.40 -0.67
C PHE A 11 10.26 8.60 0.86
N TYR A 12 9.61 7.69 1.57
CA TYR A 12 9.56 7.67 3.03
C TYR A 12 10.98 7.54 3.64
N GLU A 13 11.10 7.96 4.91
CA GLU A 13 12.35 7.85 5.66
C GLU A 13 12.83 6.39 5.76
N GLY A 14 14.10 6.14 5.43
CA GLY A 14 14.69 4.80 5.42
C GLY A 14 14.60 4.06 4.07
N PHE A 15 14.02 4.66 3.03
CA PHE A 15 14.07 4.11 1.68
C PHE A 15 15.50 4.06 1.13
N ASP A 16 15.93 2.90 0.61
CA ASP A 16 17.23 2.74 -0.03
C ASP A 16 17.13 2.84 -1.57
N PRO A 17 17.67 3.91 -2.19
CA PRO A 17 17.66 4.05 -3.66
C PRO A 17 18.48 2.97 -4.39
N LYS A 18 19.33 2.22 -3.67
CA LYS A 18 20.17 1.14 -4.22
C LYS A 18 19.63 -0.26 -3.93
N SER A 19 18.55 -0.39 -3.17
CA SER A 19 17.91 -1.68 -2.86
C SER A 19 16.41 -1.47 -2.70
N ASN A 20 15.65 -1.76 -3.76
CA ASN A 20 14.19 -1.64 -3.77
C ASN A 20 13.58 -2.47 -4.90
N TYR A 21 12.29 -2.78 -4.75
CA TYR A 21 11.54 -3.63 -5.68
C TYR A 21 11.63 -3.18 -7.15
N PHE A 22 11.55 -1.88 -7.43
CA PHE A 22 11.63 -1.40 -8.82
C PHE A 22 13.02 -1.64 -9.42
N LEU A 23 14.07 -1.44 -8.63
CA LEU A 23 15.44 -1.72 -9.05
C LEU A 23 15.66 -3.20 -9.30
N ASP A 24 15.07 -4.08 -8.49
CA ASP A 24 15.15 -5.54 -8.69
C ASP A 24 14.58 -5.92 -10.06
N ILE A 25 13.34 -5.49 -10.36
CA ILE A 25 12.69 -5.73 -11.65
C ILE A 25 13.49 -5.12 -12.81
N LEU A 26 13.94 -3.86 -12.68
CA LEU A 26 14.65 -3.19 -13.76
C LEU A 26 16.00 -3.85 -14.05
N SER A 27 16.68 -4.38 -13.04
CA SER A 27 17.97 -5.07 -13.19
C SER A 27 17.84 -6.43 -13.89
N GLU A 28 16.64 -7.03 -13.89
CA GLU A 28 16.34 -8.23 -14.67
C GLU A 28 16.20 -7.93 -16.18
N ILE A 29 15.98 -6.67 -16.57
CA ILE A 29 15.67 -6.26 -17.96
C ILE A 29 16.76 -5.36 -18.56
N TYR A 30 17.44 -4.57 -17.74
CA TYR A 30 18.36 -3.51 -18.14
C TYR A 30 19.69 -3.57 -17.39
N THR A 31 20.72 -2.95 -17.96
CA THR A 31 21.92 -2.59 -17.21
C THR A 31 21.66 -1.26 -16.49
N VAL A 32 21.35 -1.31 -15.19
CA VAL A 32 20.91 -0.15 -14.42
C VAL A 32 22.09 0.59 -13.77
N LYS A 33 22.22 1.89 -14.04
CA LYS A 33 23.14 2.81 -13.34
C LYS A 33 22.36 3.71 -12.39
N VAL A 34 22.45 3.43 -11.09
CA VAL A 34 21.81 4.25 -10.04
C VAL A 34 22.69 5.46 -9.73
N GLN A 35 22.33 6.64 -10.22
CA GLN A 35 23.10 7.87 -10.02
C GLN A 35 22.22 9.11 -9.89
N LYS A 36 22.53 9.96 -8.90
CA LYS A 36 21.80 11.20 -8.64
C LYS A 36 22.14 12.32 -9.62
N ASN A 37 23.39 12.38 -10.06
CA ASN A 37 23.86 13.42 -10.95
C ASN A 37 23.51 13.01 -12.38
N ASP A 38 22.67 13.80 -13.04
CA ASP A 38 22.25 13.59 -14.44
C ASP A 38 21.63 12.20 -14.72
N PRO A 39 20.50 11.84 -14.07
CA PRO A 39 19.75 10.64 -14.42
C PRO A 39 18.89 10.88 -15.67
N ASP A 40 18.73 9.85 -16.49
CA ASP A 40 17.81 9.87 -17.65
C ASP A 40 16.35 9.71 -17.20
N PHE A 41 16.16 8.94 -16.11
CA PHE A 41 14.86 8.63 -15.51
C PHE A 41 14.87 8.87 -14.01
N LEU A 42 13.75 9.33 -13.46
CA LEU A 42 13.55 9.53 -12.04
C LEU A 42 12.27 8.84 -11.61
N ILE A 43 12.35 7.91 -10.65
CA ILE A 43 11.18 7.43 -9.93
C ILE A 43 11.08 8.24 -8.63
N TYR A 44 9.92 8.83 -8.34
CA TYR A 44 9.75 9.65 -7.14
C TYR A 44 8.42 9.43 -6.44
N SER A 45 8.34 9.78 -5.16
CA SER A 45 7.13 9.63 -4.35
C SER A 45 6.65 10.94 -3.71
N CYS A 46 5.74 10.86 -2.74
CA CYS A 46 4.97 12.00 -2.23
C CYS A 46 5.50 12.63 -0.94
N TYR A 47 6.64 12.18 -0.43
CA TYR A 47 7.18 12.65 0.86
C TYR A 47 8.00 13.94 0.75
N GLY A 48 8.12 14.49 -0.46
CA GLY A 48 8.88 15.71 -0.71
C GLY A 48 8.59 16.34 -2.07
N ARG A 49 9.51 17.18 -2.52
CA ARG A 49 9.45 17.90 -3.81
C ARG A 49 10.83 17.99 -4.47
N ASP A 50 11.75 17.09 -4.15
CA ASP A 50 13.09 17.05 -4.73
C ASP A 50 13.09 16.69 -6.20
N PHE A 51 12.07 15.95 -6.67
CA PHE A 51 11.84 15.65 -8.08
C PHE A 51 11.81 16.89 -8.99
N LEU A 52 11.39 18.06 -8.47
CA LEU A 52 11.35 19.33 -9.20
C LEU A 52 12.73 19.88 -9.59
N ASN A 53 13.79 19.34 -8.98
CA ASN A 53 15.18 19.71 -9.28
C ASN A 53 15.76 18.91 -10.47
N PHE A 54 15.02 17.95 -11.02
CA PHE A 54 15.48 17.08 -12.09
C PHE A 54 14.75 17.38 -13.40
N ASN A 55 15.50 17.50 -14.51
CA ASN A 55 14.95 17.73 -15.85
C ASN A 55 15.01 16.46 -16.73
N CYS A 56 14.59 15.33 -16.17
CA CYS A 56 14.59 14.03 -16.84
C CYS A 56 13.15 13.52 -17.07
N ILE A 57 12.99 12.25 -17.43
CA ILE A 57 11.70 11.56 -17.48
C ILE A 57 11.28 11.23 -16.04
N ARG A 58 10.10 11.67 -15.63
CA ARG A 58 9.62 11.54 -14.24
C ARG A 58 8.50 10.49 -14.15
N ILE A 59 8.70 9.48 -13.31
CA ILE A 59 7.75 8.40 -13.04
C ILE A 59 7.32 8.54 -11.58
N TYR A 60 6.07 8.93 -11.35
CA TYR A 60 5.54 9.05 -9.99
C TYR A 60 5.10 7.68 -9.48
N TYR A 61 5.44 7.36 -8.23
CA TYR A 61 4.90 6.21 -7.52
C TYR A 61 4.44 6.63 -6.13
N THR A 62 3.32 6.09 -5.66
CA THR A 62 2.85 6.36 -4.30
C THR A 62 2.31 5.11 -3.62
N GLY A 63 2.64 4.98 -2.33
CA GLY A 63 1.96 4.07 -1.39
C GLY A 63 0.80 4.75 -0.63
N GLU A 64 0.62 6.06 -0.83
CA GLU A 64 -0.43 6.86 -0.21
C GLU A 64 -1.65 7.01 -1.12
N ASN A 65 -2.80 7.35 -0.51
CA ASN A 65 -4.05 7.63 -1.22
C ASN A 65 -3.99 9.01 -1.93
N LEU A 66 -3.18 9.09 -2.98
CA LEU A 66 -2.96 10.29 -3.79
C LEU A 66 -3.11 9.96 -5.27
N VAL A 67 -3.80 10.85 -5.98
CA VAL A 67 -3.91 10.80 -7.44
C VAL A 67 -2.65 11.45 -8.06
N PRO A 68 -2.02 10.82 -9.05
CA PRO A 68 -0.87 11.42 -9.74
C PRO A 68 -1.22 12.75 -10.42
N ASP A 69 -0.33 13.74 -10.28
CA ASP A 69 -0.41 14.98 -11.05
C ASP A 69 0.41 14.85 -12.34
N PHE A 70 -0.27 14.49 -13.43
CA PHE A 70 0.34 14.30 -14.76
C PHE A 70 0.84 15.59 -15.42
N ASN A 71 0.66 16.75 -14.78
CA ASN A 71 1.37 17.97 -15.16
C ASN A 71 2.82 17.98 -14.63
N LEU A 72 3.12 17.19 -13.60
CA LEU A 72 4.41 17.15 -12.91
C LEU A 72 5.21 15.88 -13.19
N CYS A 73 4.54 14.78 -13.54
CA CYS A 73 5.14 13.52 -13.99
C CYS A 73 4.83 13.20 -15.45
N ASP A 74 5.73 12.44 -16.07
CA ASP A 74 5.53 11.85 -17.40
C ASP A 74 4.67 10.58 -17.28
N TYR A 75 4.96 9.74 -16.29
CA TYR A 75 4.27 8.48 -16.02
C TYR A 75 3.90 8.34 -14.55
N ALA A 76 2.99 7.44 -14.21
CA ALA A 76 2.68 7.15 -12.82
C ALA A 76 2.25 5.70 -12.54
N ILE A 77 2.55 5.25 -11.32
CA ILE A 77 2.15 3.97 -10.74
C ILE A 77 1.36 4.26 -9.45
N GLY A 78 0.16 3.71 -9.31
CA GLY A 78 -0.67 3.98 -8.13
C GLY A 78 -1.85 3.03 -7.95
N PHE A 79 -2.85 3.48 -7.17
CA PHE A 79 -3.98 2.66 -6.72
C PHE A 79 -5.26 2.85 -7.53
N HIS A 80 -5.48 4.04 -8.06
CA HIS A 80 -6.76 4.45 -8.64
C HIS A 80 -7.03 3.77 -9.97
N TYR A 81 -8.31 3.56 -10.30
CA TYR A 81 -8.75 3.08 -11.61
C TYR A 81 -8.72 4.22 -12.64
N ILE A 82 -7.52 4.61 -13.06
CA ILE A 82 -7.29 5.61 -14.09
C ILE A 82 -6.95 4.89 -15.40
N ASN A 83 -7.60 5.28 -16.49
CA ASN A 83 -7.16 4.94 -17.83
C ASN A 83 -6.56 6.20 -18.45
N PHE A 84 -5.24 6.21 -18.67
CA PHE A 84 -4.55 7.36 -19.25
C PHE A 84 -3.44 6.88 -20.18
N GLU A 85 -3.86 6.32 -21.32
CA GLU A 85 -2.96 5.81 -22.36
C GLU A 85 -1.90 4.86 -21.75
N ASP A 86 -0.65 4.96 -22.19
CA ASP A 86 0.51 4.26 -21.63
C ASP A 86 1.14 5.00 -20.43
N ARG A 87 0.52 6.10 -19.96
CA ARG A 87 1.09 6.96 -18.91
C ARG A 87 0.83 6.47 -17.49
N TYR A 88 -0.09 5.53 -17.30
CA TYR A 88 -0.50 5.09 -15.97
C TYR A 88 -0.61 3.58 -15.83
N LEU A 89 -0.02 3.06 -14.75
CA LEU A 89 -0.20 1.68 -14.32
C LEU A 89 -0.84 1.65 -12.93
N ARG A 90 -2.00 1.00 -12.80
CA ARG A 90 -2.50 0.60 -11.49
C ARG A 90 -1.68 -0.60 -11.00
N PHE A 91 -0.88 -0.39 -9.95
CA PHE A 91 -0.08 -1.43 -9.31
C PHE A 91 0.03 -1.13 -7.80
N PRO A 92 -0.93 -1.62 -7.00
CA PRO A 92 -1.00 -1.33 -5.56
C PRO A 92 0.24 -1.84 -4.80
N ASN A 93 0.58 -1.16 -3.70
CA ASN A 93 1.78 -1.44 -2.92
C ASN A 93 1.84 -2.87 -2.34
N PHE A 94 0.70 -3.52 -2.07
CA PHE A 94 0.68 -4.91 -1.57
C PHE A 94 1.28 -5.91 -2.57
N VAL A 95 1.33 -5.57 -3.87
CA VAL A 95 1.94 -6.42 -4.91
C VAL A 95 3.47 -6.34 -4.87
N LEU A 96 4.03 -5.24 -4.34
CA LEU A 96 5.48 -4.98 -4.35
C LEU A 96 6.27 -5.84 -3.36
N VAL A 97 5.59 -6.56 -2.46
CA VAL A 97 6.23 -7.43 -1.46
C VAL A 97 6.15 -8.88 -1.95
N ARG A 98 6.97 -9.25 -2.94
CA ARG A 98 6.89 -10.52 -3.70
C ARG A 98 6.66 -11.74 -2.80
N ASP A 99 7.49 -11.91 -1.77
CA ASP A 99 7.43 -13.10 -0.89
C ASP A 99 6.11 -13.20 -0.12
N GLN A 100 5.51 -12.08 0.28
CA GLN A 100 4.22 -12.08 0.99
C GLN A 100 3.05 -12.18 0.03
N PHE A 101 3.14 -11.51 -1.11
CA PHE A 101 2.12 -11.57 -2.14
C PHE A 101 1.95 -13.01 -2.66
N ASN A 102 3.05 -13.73 -2.86
CA ASN A 102 3.03 -15.12 -3.28
C ASN A 102 2.37 -16.07 -2.25
N GLN A 103 2.50 -15.77 -0.95
CA GLN A 103 1.84 -16.55 0.12
C GLN A 103 0.31 -16.49 0.08
N LEU A 104 -0.28 -15.52 -0.64
CA LEU A 104 -1.75 -15.45 -0.80
C LEU A 104 -2.33 -16.64 -1.59
N LEU A 105 -1.49 -17.38 -2.32
CA LEU A 105 -1.89 -18.62 -3.00
C LEU A 105 -1.83 -19.87 -2.09
N ASP A 106 -1.19 -19.78 -0.92
CA ASP A 106 -1.01 -20.89 0.03
C ASP A 106 -2.27 -21.17 0.87
N SER A 107 -3.46 -20.92 0.32
CA SER A 107 -4.75 -21.07 1.01
C SER A 107 -5.08 -22.50 1.41
N LYS A 108 -4.44 -23.52 0.79
CA LYS A 108 -4.87 -24.92 0.87
C LYS A 108 -4.18 -25.80 1.91
N LYS A 109 -3.19 -25.32 2.66
CA LYS A 109 -2.49 -26.18 3.65
C LYS A 109 -3.06 -26.02 5.07
N ILE A 110 -3.85 -27.02 5.44
CA ILE A 110 -4.22 -27.47 6.81
C ILE A 110 -5.38 -26.69 7.48
N ILE A 111 -6.61 -27.07 7.13
CA ILE A 111 -7.84 -26.76 7.89
C ILE A 111 -8.20 -27.99 8.72
N SER A 112 -7.42 -28.28 9.75
CA SER A 112 -7.85 -29.23 10.80
C SER A 112 -7.44 -28.82 12.22
N GLN A 113 -6.74 -27.69 12.39
CA GLN A 113 -6.24 -27.22 13.69
C GLN A 113 -6.46 -25.71 13.96
N SER A 114 -7.24 -24.98 13.15
CA SER A 114 -7.19 -23.50 13.09
C SER A 114 -7.97 -22.74 14.18
N VAL A 115 -9.02 -23.30 14.78
CA VAL A 115 -9.86 -22.54 15.74
C VAL A 115 -9.28 -22.59 17.16
N LYS A 116 -8.82 -23.76 17.60
CA LYS A 116 -8.25 -23.96 18.95
C LYS A 116 -6.92 -23.24 19.17
N SER A 117 -6.23 -22.84 18.10
CA SER A 117 -4.94 -22.15 18.18
C SER A 117 -5.05 -20.63 18.27
N LYS A 118 -6.23 -20.03 18.03
CA LYS A 118 -6.42 -18.58 18.15
C LYS A 118 -6.53 -18.18 19.62
N GLN A 119 -5.57 -17.38 20.07
CA GLN A 119 -5.47 -16.90 21.46
C GLN A 119 -6.28 -15.62 21.68
N TYR A 120 -6.46 -14.81 20.62
CA TYR A 120 -7.10 -13.50 20.70
C TYR A 120 -8.29 -13.40 19.75
N PHE A 121 -9.27 -12.59 20.15
CA PHE A 121 -10.47 -12.35 19.36
C PHE A 121 -10.18 -11.58 18.08
N CYS A 122 -9.67 -10.35 18.21
CA CYS A 122 -9.44 -9.46 17.10
C CYS A 122 -8.19 -8.63 17.38
N ASN A 123 -7.41 -8.30 16.33
CA ASN A 123 -6.32 -7.34 16.45
C ASN A 123 -6.62 -6.00 15.79
N PHE A 124 -5.99 -4.97 16.33
CA PHE A 124 -5.92 -3.61 15.81
C PHE A 124 -4.47 -3.12 15.88
N ILE A 125 -3.71 -3.23 14.78
CA ILE A 125 -2.27 -2.93 14.76
C ILE A 125 -2.00 -1.65 13.99
N TYR A 126 -2.08 -0.51 14.69
CA TYR A 126 -1.92 0.82 14.08
C TYR A 126 -0.99 1.72 14.89
N ALA A 127 -0.28 2.61 14.19
CA ALA A 127 0.52 3.66 14.79
C ALA A 127 0.01 5.08 14.48
N ASN A 128 -0.78 5.23 13.41
CA ASN A 128 -1.32 6.51 12.98
C ASN A 128 -2.73 6.72 13.58
N GLY A 129 -2.85 7.70 14.49
CA GLY A 129 -4.13 8.18 15.03
C GLY A 129 -4.81 9.27 14.20
N GLN A 130 -4.15 9.81 13.17
CA GLN A 130 -4.74 10.75 12.21
C GLN A 130 -5.25 10.00 10.98
N ALA A 131 -6.14 9.04 11.19
CA ALA A 131 -6.83 8.31 10.14
C ALA A 131 -8.30 8.75 10.06
N ASN A 132 -9.04 8.23 9.07
CA ASN A 132 -10.48 8.40 9.02
C ASN A 132 -11.11 7.89 10.34
N PRO A 133 -12.04 8.67 10.96
CA PRO A 133 -12.69 8.29 12.22
C PRO A 133 -13.35 6.92 12.22
N ALA A 134 -13.74 6.40 11.05
CA ALA A 134 -14.27 5.06 10.88
C ALA A 134 -13.41 3.97 11.54
N ARG A 135 -12.08 4.15 11.56
CA ARG A 135 -11.15 3.20 12.17
C ARG A 135 -11.32 3.10 13.68
N ASP A 136 -11.30 4.25 14.36
CA ASP A 136 -11.38 4.30 15.83
C ASP A 136 -12.81 3.99 16.29
N GLN A 137 -13.82 4.51 15.58
CA GLN A 137 -15.22 4.19 15.83
C GLN A 137 -15.47 2.68 15.76
N PHE A 138 -14.98 1.99 14.72
CA PHE A 138 -15.19 0.55 14.60
C PHE A 138 -14.42 -0.25 15.67
N PHE A 139 -13.21 0.20 16.04
CA PHE A 139 -12.44 -0.39 17.13
C PHE A 139 -13.21 -0.33 18.47
N GLU A 140 -13.79 0.82 18.82
CA GLU A 140 -14.58 1.01 20.03
C GLU A 140 -15.84 0.14 20.02
N MET A 141 -16.64 0.23 18.94
CA MET A 141 -17.87 -0.56 18.79
C MET A 141 -17.64 -2.07 18.88
N LEU A 142 -16.53 -2.56 18.33
CA LEU A 142 -16.20 -3.98 18.39
C LEU A 142 -15.63 -4.37 19.76
N SER A 143 -14.91 -3.47 20.42
CA SER A 143 -14.38 -3.66 21.77
C SER A 143 -15.48 -3.78 22.83
N ASP A 144 -16.63 -3.14 22.63
CA ASP A 144 -17.83 -3.30 23.49
C ASP A 144 -18.38 -4.74 23.48
N TYR A 145 -18.13 -5.50 22.41
CA TYR A 145 -18.51 -6.92 22.36
C TYR A 145 -17.48 -7.83 23.04
N LYS A 146 -16.20 -7.70 22.65
CA LYS A 146 -15.09 -8.48 23.18
C LYS A 146 -13.80 -7.71 22.90
N THR A 147 -12.84 -7.80 23.82
CA THR A 147 -11.56 -7.05 23.72
C THR A 147 -10.90 -7.21 22.35
N VAL A 148 -10.70 -6.08 21.67
CA VAL A 148 -9.85 -5.99 20.48
C VAL A 148 -8.42 -5.66 20.96
N SER A 149 -7.48 -6.57 20.74
CA SER A 149 -6.10 -6.42 21.17
C SER A 149 -5.35 -5.44 20.27
N SER A 150 -4.83 -4.37 20.87
CA SER A 150 -4.11 -3.31 20.18
C SER A 150 -2.68 -3.17 20.71
N PRO A 151 -1.70 -3.83 20.07
CA PRO A 151 -0.28 -3.69 20.43
C PRO A 151 0.42 -2.53 19.72
N GLY A 152 -0.24 -1.88 18.75
CA GLY A 152 0.29 -0.70 18.07
C GLY A 152 0.39 0.51 19.01
N SER A 153 1.07 1.59 18.59
CA SER A 153 1.17 2.81 19.41
C SER A 153 -0.14 3.60 19.48
N HIS A 154 -1.08 3.38 18.56
CA HIS A 154 -2.40 4.00 18.55
C HIS A 154 -3.42 3.09 19.26
N LEU A 155 -4.17 3.65 20.21
CA LEU A 155 -5.13 2.92 21.06
C LEU A 155 -4.54 1.67 21.72
N ASN A 156 -3.28 1.74 22.17
CA ASN A 156 -2.59 0.61 22.77
C ASN A 156 -3.33 0.11 24.03
N ASN A 157 -3.57 -1.19 24.12
CA ASN A 157 -4.20 -1.81 25.31
C ASN A 157 -3.56 -3.14 25.73
N ILE A 158 -2.47 -3.56 25.09
CA ILE A 158 -1.78 -4.81 25.41
C ILE A 158 -0.26 -4.66 25.23
N LYS A 159 0.49 -5.24 26.18
CA LYS A 159 1.95 -5.26 26.16
C LYS A 159 2.45 -6.49 25.43
N ILE A 160 2.41 -6.46 24.10
CA ILE A 160 3.05 -7.45 23.23
C ILE A 160 4.09 -6.73 22.39
N ASP A 161 5.33 -7.21 22.44
CA ASP A 161 6.36 -6.73 21.54
C ASP A 161 6.08 -7.24 20.13
N ILE A 162 5.72 -6.31 19.25
CA ILE A 162 5.54 -6.55 17.82
C ILE A 162 6.75 -5.99 17.02
N GLY A 163 7.84 -5.64 17.71
CA GLY A 163 9.05 -4.99 17.21
C GLY A 163 8.99 -3.47 17.30
N GLY A 164 10.01 -2.77 16.77
CA GLY A 164 9.92 -1.34 16.44
C GLY A 164 9.54 -1.16 14.97
N ARG A 165 8.70 -0.18 14.63
CA ARG A 165 8.33 0.10 13.22
C ARG A 165 9.59 0.23 12.36
N TYR A 166 9.65 -0.50 11.24
CA TYR A 166 10.79 -0.57 10.32
C TYR A 166 12.04 -1.34 10.83
N SER A 167 11.97 -2.05 11.95
CA SER A 167 13.02 -3.02 12.30
C SER A 167 12.99 -4.23 11.36
N LYS A 168 14.12 -4.93 11.22
CA LYS A 168 14.21 -6.15 10.37
C LYS A 168 13.19 -7.22 10.78
N ASP A 169 12.88 -7.32 12.06
CA ASP A 169 12.02 -8.37 12.62
C ASP A 169 10.57 -7.91 12.86
N TRP A 170 10.27 -6.61 12.78
CA TRP A 170 8.93 -6.04 12.99
C TRP A 170 7.86 -6.78 12.20
N MET A 171 8.18 -7.07 10.95
CA MET A 171 7.23 -7.68 10.03
C MET A 171 6.91 -9.13 10.43
N TYR A 172 7.89 -9.87 10.93
CA TYR A 172 7.68 -11.24 11.43
C TYR A 172 6.91 -11.24 12.76
N SER A 173 7.31 -10.40 13.72
CA SER A 173 6.64 -10.30 15.02
C SER A 173 5.20 -9.79 14.91
N LYS A 174 4.94 -8.82 14.02
CA LYS A 174 3.57 -8.37 13.68
C LYS A 174 2.72 -9.52 13.15
N LEU A 175 3.20 -10.21 12.12
CA LEU A 175 2.44 -11.28 11.46
C LEU A 175 2.24 -12.49 12.39
N ASP A 176 3.20 -12.79 13.27
CA ASP A 176 3.07 -13.79 14.33
C ASP A 176 1.92 -13.45 15.28
N PHE A 177 1.92 -12.25 15.85
CA PHE A 177 0.83 -11.83 16.74
C PHE A 177 -0.52 -11.85 16.02
N GLN A 178 -0.56 -11.30 14.80
CA GLN A 178 -1.76 -11.29 13.97
C GLN A 178 -2.27 -12.72 13.70
N SER A 179 -1.37 -13.70 13.56
CA SER A 179 -1.74 -15.11 13.33
C SER A 179 -2.42 -15.77 14.53
N ARG A 180 -2.24 -15.23 15.73
CA ARG A 180 -2.89 -15.69 16.96
C ARG A 180 -4.31 -15.12 17.14
N CYS A 181 -4.78 -14.29 16.21
CA CYS A 181 -6.11 -13.66 16.26
C CYS A 181 -7.12 -14.36 15.33
N LYS A 182 -8.41 -14.38 15.70
CA LYS A 182 -9.50 -14.82 14.80
C LYS A 182 -9.74 -13.79 13.69
N PHE A 183 -9.91 -12.53 14.08
CA PHE A 183 -10.20 -11.41 13.18
C PHE A 183 -9.07 -10.38 13.15
N SER A 184 -9.01 -9.61 12.06
CA SER A 184 -8.14 -8.45 11.92
C SER A 184 -8.96 -7.25 11.44
N ILE A 185 -8.93 -6.14 12.16
CA ILE A 185 -9.43 -4.87 11.62
C ILE A 185 -8.41 -4.39 10.58
N ALA A 186 -8.70 -4.61 9.30
CA ALA A 186 -7.85 -4.29 8.16
C ALA A 186 -8.33 -3.00 7.47
N PHE A 187 -8.45 -1.92 8.24
CA PHE A 187 -8.96 -0.64 7.78
C PHE A 187 -7.86 0.26 7.20
N GLU A 188 -8.12 0.82 6.04
CA GLU A 188 -7.27 1.86 5.47
C GLU A 188 -7.34 3.16 6.26
N ASN A 189 -6.35 4.05 6.05
CA ASN A 189 -6.33 5.36 6.74
C ASN A 189 -7.36 6.33 6.16
N SER A 190 -7.86 6.04 4.96
CA SER A 190 -8.82 6.82 4.20
C SER A 190 -9.50 5.88 3.20
N SER A 191 -10.64 6.32 2.65
CA SER A 191 -11.40 5.52 1.67
C SER A 191 -11.32 6.16 0.29
N ALA A 192 -10.99 5.35 -0.71
CA ALA A 192 -11.06 5.72 -2.12
C ALA A 192 -11.13 4.45 -2.99
N ASN A 193 -11.77 4.57 -4.16
CA ASN A 193 -11.81 3.48 -5.13
C ASN A 193 -10.39 3.09 -5.58
N GLY A 194 -10.08 1.80 -5.43
CA GLY A 194 -8.80 1.20 -5.79
C GLY A 194 -7.72 1.25 -4.70
N TYR A 195 -7.91 2.04 -3.63
CA TYR A 195 -6.93 2.21 -2.54
C TYR A 195 -6.98 1.04 -1.56
N THR A 196 -6.26 -0.01 -1.91
CA THR A 196 -6.04 -1.20 -1.08
C THR A 196 -4.56 -1.34 -0.81
N THR A 197 -4.17 -1.53 0.44
CA THR A 197 -2.76 -1.65 0.86
C THR A 197 -2.44 -3.02 1.45
N GLU A 198 -1.25 -3.15 2.06
CA GLU A 198 -0.78 -4.38 2.69
C GLU A 198 -1.65 -4.88 3.84
N LYS A 199 -2.51 -4.03 4.43
CA LYS A 199 -3.27 -4.37 5.65
C LYS A 199 -4.15 -5.61 5.47
N ILE A 200 -4.85 -5.72 4.34
CA ILE A 200 -5.69 -6.89 4.05
C ILE A 200 -4.83 -8.11 3.70
N MET A 201 -3.73 -7.92 2.95
CA MET A 201 -2.77 -8.98 2.63
C MET A 201 -2.19 -9.59 3.91
N HIS A 202 -1.79 -8.78 4.87
CA HIS A 202 -1.26 -9.22 6.16
C HIS A 202 -2.28 -10.06 6.94
N ALA A 203 -3.56 -9.69 6.91
CA ALA A 203 -4.61 -10.49 7.53
C ALA A 203 -4.73 -11.87 6.87
N PHE A 204 -4.71 -11.92 5.53
CA PHE A 204 -4.78 -13.18 4.79
C PHE A 204 -3.59 -14.10 5.05
N ILE A 205 -2.35 -13.60 4.97
CA ILE A 205 -1.15 -14.42 5.19
C ILE A 205 -1.04 -14.90 6.65
N SER A 206 -1.51 -14.09 7.61
CA SER A 206 -1.64 -14.48 9.02
C SER A 206 -2.83 -15.41 9.30
N LYS A 207 -3.59 -15.83 8.28
CA LYS A 207 -4.73 -16.75 8.43
C LYS A 207 -5.76 -16.24 9.44
N THR A 208 -6.15 -14.98 9.31
CA THR A 208 -7.22 -14.34 10.10
C THR A 208 -8.26 -13.78 9.14
N ILE A 209 -9.53 -13.77 9.55
CA ILE A 209 -10.60 -13.18 8.74
C ILE A 209 -10.46 -11.65 8.78
N PRO A 210 -10.21 -10.98 7.63
CA PRO A 210 -10.15 -9.53 7.58
C PRO A 210 -11.55 -8.93 7.71
N ILE A 211 -11.67 -7.94 8.59
CA ILE A 211 -12.77 -6.97 8.61
C ILE A 211 -12.25 -5.73 7.89
N TYR A 212 -12.68 -5.53 6.65
CA TYR A 212 -12.06 -4.58 5.74
C TYR A 212 -12.93 -3.34 5.50
N TRP A 213 -12.30 -2.17 5.52
CA TRP A 213 -12.86 -0.88 5.10
C TRP A 213 -11.74 -0.03 4.49
N GLY A 214 -12.03 0.72 3.43
CA GLY A 214 -11.00 1.39 2.65
C GLY A 214 -11.42 1.55 1.19
N ASN A 215 -11.06 0.60 0.33
CA ASN A 215 -11.52 0.52 -1.06
C ASN A 215 -12.97 -0.01 -1.17
N PRO A 216 -13.96 0.78 -1.61
CA PRO A 216 -15.33 0.29 -1.82
C PRO A 216 -15.44 -0.82 -2.87
N LEU A 217 -14.46 -0.90 -3.78
CA LEU A 217 -14.40 -1.88 -4.87
C LEU A 217 -13.41 -3.02 -4.59
N ILE A 218 -13.10 -3.30 -3.33
CA ILE A 218 -12.14 -4.33 -2.90
C ILE A 218 -12.42 -5.71 -3.50
N GLU A 219 -13.67 -6.02 -3.79
CA GLU A 219 -14.11 -7.30 -4.36
C GLU A 219 -13.67 -7.51 -5.82
N LYS A 220 -13.16 -6.47 -6.47
CA LYS A 220 -12.44 -6.61 -7.75
C LYS A 220 -11.05 -7.21 -7.56
N ASP A 221 -10.43 -6.98 -6.42
CA ASP A 221 -9.06 -7.38 -6.13
C ASP A 221 -9.02 -8.74 -5.37
N PHE A 222 -10.00 -9.01 -4.52
CA PHE A 222 -10.03 -10.17 -3.61
C PHE A 222 -11.39 -10.89 -3.60
N ASN A 223 -11.41 -12.17 -3.22
CA ASN A 223 -12.63 -12.96 -3.08
C ASN A 223 -13.52 -12.39 -1.95
N PRO A 224 -14.75 -11.93 -2.24
CA PRO A 224 -15.64 -11.38 -1.22
C PRO A 224 -16.02 -12.39 -0.13
N LYS A 225 -15.93 -13.70 -0.42
CA LYS A 225 -16.24 -14.76 0.56
C LYS A 225 -15.16 -14.97 1.61
N ALA A 226 -13.93 -14.48 1.37
CA ALA A 226 -12.80 -14.65 2.28
C ALA A 226 -12.69 -13.52 3.33
N MET A 227 -13.60 -12.54 3.31
CA MET A 227 -13.52 -11.34 4.14
C MET A 227 -14.89 -10.83 4.59
N ILE A 228 -14.88 -9.93 5.57
CA ILE A 228 -16.04 -9.11 5.93
C ILE A 228 -15.80 -7.72 5.32
N ASN A 229 -16.41 -7.47 4.16
CA ASN A 229 -16.34 -6.17 3.48
C ASN A 229 -17.36 -5.20 4.10
N CYS A 230 -16.90 -4.19 4.84
CA CYS A 230 -17.77 -3.23 5.53
C CYS A 230 -18.63 -2.41 4.57
N HIS A 231 -18.23 -2.25 3.31
CA HIS A 231 -18.97 -1.48 2.31
C HIS A 231 -20.25 -2.18 1.84
N ASN A 232 -20.44 -3.47 2.17
CA ASN A 232 -21.67 -4.23 1.86
C ASN A 232 -22.77 -4.06 2.92
N PHE A 233 -22.49 -3.32 3.99
CA PHE A 233 -23.40 -3.13 5.12
C PHE A 233 -23.86 -1.68 5.19
N LYS A 234 -25.05 -1.44 5.74
CA LYS A 234 -25.59 -0.08 5.85
C LYS A 234 -24.82 0.78 6.85
N ASN A 235 -24.27 0.16 7.88
CA ASN A 235 -23.54 0.79 8.97
C ASN A 235 -22.69 -0.24 9.74
N PHE A 236 -21.87 0.26 10.67
CA PHE A 236 -21.01 -0.60 11.48
C PHE A 236 -21.75 -1.48 12.49
N ASP A 237 -22.98 -1.14 12.90
CA ASP A 237 -23.78 -2.03 13.76
C ASP A 237 -24.09 -3.37 13.07
N GLU A 238 -24.42 -3.33 11.77
CA GLU A 238 -24.62 -4.54 10.97
C GLU A 238 -23.31 -5.33 10.80
N VAL A 239 -22.17 -4.65 10.65
CA VAL A 239 -20.85 -5.29 10.60
C VAL A 239 -20.55 -5.99 11.94
N VAL A 240 -20.75 -5.32 13.07
CA VAL A 240 -20.56 -5.90 14.41
C VAL A 240 -21.47 -7.11 14.60
N LYS A 241 -22.74 -7.05 14.17
CA LYS A 241 -23.66 -8.20 14.19
C LYS A 241 -23.11 -9.37 13.37
N LYS A 242 -22.56 -9.12 12.18
CA LYS A 242 -21.95 -10.16 11.35
C LYS A 242 -20.71 -10.78 12.00
N VAL A 243 -19.85 -9.96 12.62
CA VAL A 243 -18.68 -10.46 13.36
C VAL A 243 -19.11 -11.33 14.55
N LYS A 244 -20.15 -10.93 15.30
CA LYS A 244 -20.72 -11.74 16.40
C LYS A 244 -21.23 -13.08 15.91
N GLU A 245 -21.99 -13.10 14.82
CA GLU A 245 -22.50 -14.33 14.18
C GLU A 245 -21.35 -15.28 13.83
N ILE A 246 -20.29 -14.78 13.19
CA ILE A 246 -19.13 -15.59 12.80
C ILE A 246 -18.33 -16.03 14.03
N ASP A 247 -18.16 -15.18 15.04
CA ASP A 247 -17.41 -15.52 16.26
C ASP A 247 -18.06 -16.69 17.03
N GLN A 248 -19.39 -16.74 17.04
CA GLN A 248 -20.21 -17.73 17.75
C GLN A 248 -20.49 -18.99 16.94
N ASN A 249 -20.18 -19.00 15.64
CA ASN A 249 -20.39 -20.14 14.76
C ASN A 249 -19.06 -20.64 14.18
N GLU A 250 -18.54 -21.71 14.76
CA GLU A 250 -17.25 -22.30 14.37
C GLU A 250 -17.24 -22.79 12.91
N GLU A 251 -18.34 -23.39 12.43
CA GLU A 251 -18.47 -23.86 11.06
C GLU A 251 -18.43 -22.68 10.07
N LEU A 252 -19.18 -21.62 10.35
CA LEU A 252 -19.18 -20.40 9.54
C LEU A 252 -17.80 -19.75 9.52
N TYR A 253 -17.16 -19.60 10.68
CA TYR A 253 -15.79 -19.08 10.78
C TYR A 253 -14.82 -19.88 9.92
N ASN A 254 -14.85 -21.22 10.03
CA ASN A 254 -13.99 -22.09 9.25
C ASN A 254 -14.28 -22.02 7.75
N SER A 255 -15.56 -21.91 7.36
CA SER A 255 -15.94 -21.77 5.96
C SER A 255 -15.32 -20.51 5.34
N ILE A 256 -15.43 -19.36 6.00
CA ILE A 256 -14.87 -18.07 5.53
C ILE A 256 -13.34 -18.13 5.51
N LEU A 257 -12.72 -18.66 6.57
CA LEU A 257 -11.26 -18.76 6.66
C LEU A 257 -10.67 -19.69 5.57
N SER A 258 -11.45 -20.68 5.12
CA SER A 258 -11.06 -21.64 4.09
C SER A 258 -11.20 -21.13 2.66
N GLU A 259 -11.90 -20.01 2.46
CA GLU A 259 -12.10 -19.46 1.13
C GLU A 259 -10.76 -19.00 0.53
N PRO A 260 -10.53 -19.23 -0.78
CA PRO A 260 -9.33 -18.74 -1.43
C PRO A 260 -9.32 -17.21 -1.39
N VAL A 261 -8.14 -16.63 -1.18
CA VAL A 261 -7.93 -15.17 -1.12
C VAL A 261 -8.37 -14.50 -2.42
N PHE A 262 -8.02 -15.09 -3.56
CA PHE A 262 -8.39 -14.59 -4.87
C PHE A 262 -9.54 -15.40 -5.47
N ILE A 263 -10.32 -14.73 -6.31
CA ILE A 263 -11.35 -15.37 -7.13
C ILE A 263 -10.68 -16.47 -7.98
N LYS A 264 -11.25 -17.68 -7.99
CA LYS A 264 -10.69 -18.88 -8.64
C LYS A 264 -9.31 -19.32 -8.12
N ASN A 265 -8.84 -18.79 -6.99
CA ASN A 265 -7.54 -19.08 -6.39
C ASN A 265 -6.36 -18.84 -7.37
N ARG A 266 -6.41 -17.74 -8.12
CA ARG A 266 -5.38 -17.31 -9.06
C ARG A 266 -5.12 -15.83 -8.85
N ILE A 267 -3.85 -15.43 -8.92
CA ILE A 267 -3.47 -14.01 -8.92
C ILE A 267 -4.16 -13.33 -10.11
N PRO A 268 -4.91 -12.23 -9.89
CA PRO A 268 -5.48 -11.43 -10.96
C PRO A 268 -4.40 -10.96 -11.95
N GLU A 269 -4.72 -11.00 -13.25
CA GLU A 269 -3.78 -10.58 -14.30
C GLU A 269 -3.32 -9.14 -14.11
N GLU A 270 -4.18 -8.28 -13.55
CA GLU A 270 -3.85 -6.90 -13.23
C GLU A 270 -2.65 -6.76 -12.28
N PHE A 271 -2.36 -7.77 -11.46
CA PHE A 271 -1.25 -7.78 -10.50
C PHE A 271 -0.06 -8.61 -10.97
N SER A 272 -0.06 -9.08 -12.21
CA SER A 272 1.08 -9.81 -12.76
C SER A 272 2.30 -8.90 -12.90
N GLU A 273 3.46 -9.44 -12.55
CA GLU A 273 4.75 -8.77 -12.71
C GLU A 273 5.02 -8.39 -14.17
N GLU A 274 4.57 -9.22 -15.12
CA GLU A 274 4.67 -8.94 -16.56
C GLU A 274 4.03 -7.60 -16.95
N ARG A 275 2.92 -7.19 -16.33
CA ARG A 275 2.33 -5.87 -16.62
C ARG A 275 3.25 -4.71 -16.22
N LEU A 276 3.98 -4.84 -15.12
CA LEU A 276 4.97 -3.87 -14.71
C LEU A 276 6.16 -3.85 -15.66
N ILE A 277 6.62 -5.03 -16.10
CA ILE A 277 7.68 -5.17 -17.10
C ILE A 277 7.29 -4.51 -18.42
N VAL A 278 6.09 -4.78 -18.93
CA VAL A 278 5.54 -4.17 -20.15
C VAL A 278 5.44 -2.64 -20.00
N PHE A 279 4.94 -2.16 -18.87
CA PHE A 279 4.89 -0.72 -18.58
C PHE A 279 6.29 -0.10 -18.58
N PHE A 280 7.26 -0.73 -17.94
CA PHE A 280 8.64 -0.27 -17.95
C PHE A 280 9.26 -0.29 -19.34
N ARG A 281 9.08 -1.35 -20.14
CA ARG A 281 9.52 -1.37 -21.54
C ARG A 281 8.90 -0.24 -22.35
N SER A 282 7.61 0.02 -22.15
CA SER A 282 6.95 1.14 -22.81
C SER A 282 7.62 2.48 -22.49
N ILE A 283 8.28 2.66 -21.35
CA ILE A 283 8.97 3.91 -20.98
C ILE A 283 10.44 3.88 -21.38
N PHE A 284 11.17 2.87 -20.90
CA PHE A 284 12.63 2.84 -20.93
C PHE A 284 13.19 2.45 -22.28
N ASP A 285 12.42 1.83 -23.19
CA ASP A 285 12.90 1.48 -24.54
C ASP A 285 12.80 2.64 -25.53
N GLN A 286 11.96 3.64 -25.24
CA GLN A 286 11.88 4.88 -26.02
C GLN A 286 13.20 5.67 -25.98
N ASN A 287 13.38 6.58 -26.95
CA ASN A 287 14.36 7.66 -26.79
C ASN A 287 13.81 8.71 -25.79
N LEU A 288 14.67 9.57 -25.24
CA LEU A 288 14.25 10.49 -24.17
C LEU A 288 13.30 11.60 -24.64
N GLU A 289 13.25 11.90 -25.93
CA GLU A 289 12.32 12.90 -26.46
C GLU A 289 10.91 12.31 -26.51
N ASP A 290 10.77 11.07 -27.01
CA ASP A 290 9.49 10.36 -27.13
C ASP A 290 8.93 9.92 -25.78
N ALA A 291 9.81 9.51 -24.85
CA ALA A 291 9.42 9.15 -23.48
C ALA A 291 8.87 10.35 -22.70
N ARG A 292 9.16 11.58 -23.12
CA ARG A 292 8.68 12.77 -22.42
C ARG A 292 7.25 13.06 -22.80
N LYS A 293 6.34 12.87 -21.84
CA LYS A 293 4.90 13.12 -22.01
C LYS A 293 4.45 14.44 -21.41
N ARG A 294 5.20 15.01 -20.45
CA ARG A 294 4.86 16.31 -19.84
C ARG A 294 5.28 17.48 -20.74
N PRO A 295 4.38 18.44 -21.02
CA PRO A 295 4.75 19.66 -21.74
C PRO A 295 5.77 20.51 -20.96
N LEU A 296 6.84 20.94 -21.63
CA LEU A 296 7.89 21.78 -21.01
C LEU A 296 7.62 23.29 -21.18
N TYR A 297 6.51 23.66 -21.80
CA TYR A 297 6.19 25.03 -22.18
C TYR A 297 4.78 25.41 -21.73
N GLY A 298 4.40 26.67 -22.00
CA GLY A 298 3.05 27.18 -21.74
C GLY A 298 2.65 27.10 -20.27
N THR A 299 1.37 26.81 -20.04
CA THR A 299 0.76 26.79 -18.71
C THR A 299 1.33 25.69 -17.81
N THR A 300 1.70 24.52 -18.36
CA THR A 300 2.34 23.45 -17.59
C THR A 300 3.66 23.91 -16.97
N LYS A 301 4.49 24.63 -17.73
CA LYS A 301 5.73 25.22 -17.20
C LYS A 301 5.46 26.24 -16.08
N LYS A 302 4.43 27.08 -16.26
CA LYS A 302 4.02 28.05 -15.23
C LYS A 302 3.57 27.34 -13.95
N TYR A 303 2.77 26.30 -14.08
CA TYR A 303 2.31 25.47 -12.97
C TYR A 303 3.48 24.79 -12.23
N GLU A 304 4.41 24.13 -12.94
CA GLU A 304 5.59 23.52 -12.32
C GLU A 304 6.44 24.57 -11.56
N ASN A 305 6.63 25.76 -12.14
CA ASN A 305 7.35 26.86 -11.50
C ASN A 305 6.66 27.38 -10.24
N GLU A 306 5.33 27.45 -10.23
CA GLU A 306 4.57 27.83 -9.05
C GLU A 306 4.78 26.83 -7.90
N ILE A 307 4.69 25.53 -8.20
CA ILE A 307 4.95 24.48 -7.21
C ILE A 307 6.40 24.55 -6.70
N ARG A 308 7.37 24.84 -7.58
CA ARG A 308 8.77 25.04 -7.21
C ARG A 308 8.94 26.24 -6.26
N ASN A 309 8.29 27.36 -6.51
CA ASN A 309 8.38 28.55 -5.66
C ASN A 309 7.75 28.36 -4.27
N ARG A 310 6.67 27.57 -4.19
CA ARG A 310 6.08 27.14 -2.91
C ARG A 310 7.07 26.32 -2.08
N LYS A 311 7.93 25.49 -2.70
CA LYS A 311 9.00 24.74 -2.02
C LYS A 311 10.02 25.68 -1.38
N THR A 312 10.47 26.71 -2.10
CA THR A 312 11.45 27.69 -1.60
C THR A 312 10.92 28.47 -0.41
N SER A 313 9.67 28.92 -0.48
CA SER A 313 9.04 29.72 0.59
C SER A 313 8.93 28.96 1.91
N VAL A 314 8.54 27.68 1.88
CA VAL A 314 8.48 26.82 3.08
C VAL A 314 9.87 26.53 3.64
N SER A 315 10.88 26.35 2.79
CA SER A 315 12.26 26.14 3.24
C SER A 315 12.83 27.37 3.95
N ILE A 316 12.56 28.57 3.44
CA ILE A 316 12.95 29.83 4.08
C ILE A 316 12.26 29.97 5.44
N LEU A 317 10.95 29.75 5.53
CA LEU A 317 10.21 29.84 6.78
C LEU A 317 10.73 28.87 7.86
N LYS A 318 11.07 27.63 7.49
CA LYS A 318 11.71 26.66 8.42
C LYS A 318 13.08 27.13 8.90
N LYS A 319 13.91 27.69 8.00
CA LYS A 319 15.24 28.22 8.37
C LYS A 319 15.14 29.43 9.29
N VAL A 320 14.18 30.32 9.04
CA VAL A 320 13.93 31.50 9.88
C VAL A 320 13.45 31.06 11.27
N LYS A 321 12.55 30.09 11.37
CA LYS A 321 12.07 29.59 12.66
C LYS A 321 13.20 28.99 13.53
N ASN A 322 14.10 28.22 12.91
CA ASN A 322 15.27 27.65 13.59
C ASN A 322 16.37 28.68 13.93
N LEU A 323 16.25 29.93 13.52
CA LEU A 323 17.17 31.02 13.92
C LEU A 323 16.65 31.78 15.15
N PHE A 324 15.39 31.55 15.55
CA PHE A 324 14.73 32.20 16.68
C PHE A 324 14.35 31.22 17.81
N ASP A 325 14.68 29.92 17.64
CA ASP A 325 14.70 28.87 18.66
C ASP A 325 16.17 28.50 18.93
#